data_AF-A0A7V4ZPA8-F1
#
_entry.id   AF-A0A7V4ZPA8-F1
#
_cell.length_a   1.000
_cell.length_b   1.000
_cell.length_c   1.000
_cell.angle_alpha   90.00
_cell.angle_beta   90.00
_cell.angle_gamma   90.00
#
_symmetry.space_group_name_H-M   'P 1'
#
loop_
_entity.id
_entity.type
_entity.pdbx_description
1 polymer ?
#
loop_
_entity_poly.entity_id
_entity_poly.type
_entity_poly.pdbx_seq_one_letter_code
_entity_poly.pdbx_strand_id
1 'polypeptide(L)'
;MKKKVFIIDISKCNGCHVCQIVCKDEHVGNDWSPIAKPQPDTGQFWMRLTERVRGTVPKVKIAYRPHLCMHCDQPSCMDACPIEGAIYKREDGLVIIDPIKCTGCKNCVDSCPYNVIFFNEDLNIAQKCTGCAHLIDSGWKEPRCVDACPTLAIRFMDEKEGKDLIKKGEFWRPEIGKKLKPRVYYLNLPKKFIAGTVYDPIEKEVIIGAKCTLKETRTGKRFAVSTDSYGDFWFEGLRDGKFDLEIKKGKKVKTFKGLDTSKRDINLGDIPLS
;
A
#
# COMPACT_ATOMS: atom_id res chain seq x y z
N MET A 1 14.86 8.38 22.84
CA MET A 1 15.09 7.44 21.69
C MET A 1 14.93 8.16 20.35
N LYS A 2 15.56 7.67 19.27
CA LYS A 2 15.36 8.22 17.92
C LYS A 2 14.00 7.78 17.36
N LYS A 3 13.29 8.71 16.71
CA LYS A 3 11.98 8.42 16.10
C LYS A 3 12.13 7.47 14.90
N LYS A 4 11.23 6.48 14.81
CA LYS A 4 11.26 5.39 13.83
C LYS A 4 10.16 5.51 12.79
N VAL A 5 10.45 5.10 11.57
CA VAL A 5 9.49 5.07 10.46
C VAL A 5 9.48 3.69 9.81
N PHE A 6 8.33 3.31 9.27
CA PHE A 6 8.23 2.21 8.33
C PHE A 6 8.27 2.75 6.90
N ILE A 7 9.13 2.17 6.07
CA ILE A 7 9.16 2.41 4.62
C ILE A 7 8.74 1.12 3.94
N ILE A 8 7.67 1.18 3.14
CA ILE A 8 7.09 0.03 2.45
C ILE A 8 7.15 0.23 0.95
N ASP A 9 7.96 -0.56 0.26
CA ASP A 9 8.09 -0.53 -1.20
C ASP A 9 7.21 -1.59 -1.86
N ILE A 10 6.09 -1.12 -2.43
CA ILE A 10 5.10 -2.00 -3.06
C ILE A 10 5.67 -2.71 -4.28
N SER A 11 6.63 -2.10 -4.98
CA SER A 11 7.26 -2.70 -6.17
C SER A 11 8.07 -3.96 -5.84
N LYS A 12 8.47 -4.14 -4.58
CA LYS A 12 9.25 -5.28 -4.10
C LYS A 12 8.40 -6.36 -3.44
N CYS A 13 7.15 -6.07 -3.11
CA CYS A 13 6.30 -7.03 -2.41
C CYS A 13 5.77 -8.09 -3.39
N ASN A 14 6.15 -9.35 -3.17
CA ASN A 14 5.78 -10.47 -4.04
C ASN A 14 4.56 -11.27 -3.54
N GLY A 15 3.91 -10.86 -2.45
CA GLY A 15 2.73 -11.57 -1.97
C GLY A 15 3.01 -12.82 -1.13
N CYS A 16 4.21 -13.03 -0.60
CA CYS A 16 4.55 -14.28 0.12
C CYS A 16 3.87 -14.47 1.50
N HIS A 17 3.16 -13.46 2.03
CA HIS A 17 2.48 -13.48 3.34
C HIS A 17 3.37 -13.75 4.58
N VAL A 18 4.69 -13.87 4.44
CA VAL A 18 5.61 -14.14 5.58
C VAL A 18 5.45 -13.10 6.68
N CYS A 19 5.37 -11.81 6.35
CA CYS A 19 5.19 -10.74 7.34
C CYS A 19 3.92 -10.88 8.19
N GLN A 20 2.87 -11.47 7.65
CA GLN A 20 1.62 -11.75 8.36
C GLN A 20 1.78 -12.98 9.26
N ILE A 21 2.44 -14.03 8.78
CA ILE A 21 2.69 -15.28 9.51
C ILE A 21 3.60 -15.03 10.71
N VAL A 22 4.73 -14.35 10.54
CA VAL A 22 5.66 -14.08 11.66
C VAL A 22 5.07 -13.13 12.70
N CYS A 23 4.10 -12.29 12.31
CA CYS A 23 3.36 -11.48 13.28
C CYS A 23 2.44 -12.36 14.14
N LYS A 24 1.86 -13.41 13.56
CA LYS A 24 1.08 -14.41 14.29
C LYS A 24 1.99 -15.26 15.17
N ASP A 25 3.09 -15.77 14.64
CA ASP A 25 4.09 -16.53 15.39
C ASP A 25 4.57 -15.77 16.64
N GLU A 26 4.84 -14.48 16.51
CA GLU A 26 5.31 -13.66 17.63
C GLU A 26 4.23 -13.39 18.70
N HIS A 27 2.96 -13.28 18.31
CA HIS A 27 1.92 -12.74 19.20
C HIS A 27 0.80 -13.72 19.57
N VAL A 28 0.59 -14.80 18.82
CA VAL A 28 -0.38 -15.84 19.17
C VAL A 28 0.23 -16.72 20.26
N GLY A 29 -0.49 -16.89 21.37
CA GLY A 29 -0.01 -17.66 22.52
C GLY A 29 1.08 -17.01 23.37
N ASN A 30 1.65 -15.87 22.94
CA ASN A 30 2.70 -15.17 23.66
C ASN A 30 2.19 -13.91 24.36
N ASP A 31 2.42 -13.79 25.66
CA ASP A 31 2.11 -12.59 26.46
C ASP A 31 3.35 -11.71 26.62
N TRP A 32 3.24 -10.46 26.14
CA TRP A 32 4.29 -9.46 26.16
C TRP A 32 3.91 -8.27 27.04
N SER A 33 3.13 -8.49 28.10
CA SER A 33 2.73 -7.43 29.02
C SER A 33 3.96 -6.70 29.59
N PRO A 34 3.94 -5.36 29.66
CA PRO A 34 2.79 -4.47 29.44
C PRO A 34 2.58 -4.02 27.97
N ILE A 35 3.35 -4.52 27.00
CA ILE A 35 3.27 -4.03 25.60
C ILE A 35 2.08 -4.63 24.85
N ALA A 36 1.83 -5.94 25.02
CA ALA A 36 0.74 -6.62 24.33
C ALA A 36 0.30 -7.88 25.10
N LYS A 37 -1.00 -8.12 25.14
CA LYS A 37 -1.55 -9.44 25.46
C LYS A 37 -1.58 -10.33 24.20
N PRO A 38 -1.71 -11.66 24.35
CA PRO A 38 -1.76 -12.58 23.22
C PRO A 38 -2.80 -12.16 22.17
N GLN A 39 -2.41 -12.25 20.91
CA GLN A 39 -3.30 -12.07 19.77
C GLN A 39 -4.13 -13.35 19.56
N PRO A 40 -5.43 -13.26 19.23
CA PRO A 40 -6.20 -14.42 18.81
C PRO A 40 -5.62 -15.07 17.55
N ASP A 41 -5.73 -16.40 17.44
CA ASP A 41 -5.22 -17.15 16.29
C ASP A 41 -5.93 -16.77 14.97
N THR A 42 -7.24 -16.49 15.03
CA THR A 42 -8.05 -16.10 13.86
C THR A 42 -8.64 -14.69 14.01
N GLY A 43 -9.21 -14.14 12.93
CA GLY A 43 -9.96 -12.88 12.92
C GLY A 43 -9.12 -11.60 12.96
N GLN A 44 -8.10 -11.52 13.81
CA GLN A 44 -7.24 -10.35 13.93
C GLN A 44 -5.98 -10.48 13.07
N PHE A 45 -5.64 -9.45 12.30
CA PHE A 45 -4.38 -9.37 11.54
C PHE A 45 -3.70 -8.02 11.80
N TRP A 46 -2.84 -7.97 12.82
CA TRP A 46 -2.08 -6.75 13.15
C TRP A 46 -1.12 -6.32 12.04
N MET A 47 -0.61 -7.29 11.29
CA MET A 47 0.01 -7.13 9.98
C MET A 47 -0.80 -7.94 8.97
N ARG A 48 -1.52 -7.27 8.07
CA ARG A 48 -2.30 -7.90 7.00
C ARG A 48 -1.67 -7.61 5.66
N LEU A 49 -1.51 -8.61 4.79
CA LEU A 49 -1.19 -8.35 3.39
C LEU A 49 -2.48 -8.19 2.58
N THR A 50 -2.67 -7.03 1.95
CA THR A 50 -3.84 -6.76 1.10
C THR A 50 -3.47 -6.91 -0.36
N GLU A 51 -4.10 -7.86 -1.06
CA GLU A 51 -3.98 -8.02 -2.50
C GLU A 51 -4.91 -7.06 -3.25
N ARG A 52 -4.44 -6.56 -4.39
CA ARG A 52 -5.25 -5.82 -5.35
C ARG A 52 -4.91 -6.26 -6.78
N VAL A 53 -5.84 -6.98 -7.41
CA VAL A 53 -5.82 -7.24 -8.85
C VAL A 53 -6.25 -5.97 -9.61
N ARG A 54 -5.57 -5.69 -10.73
CA ARG A 54 -5.77 -4.48 -11.55
C ARG A 54 -5.78 -4.84 -13.03
N GLY A 55 -6.63 -4.15 -13.79
CA GLY A 55 -6.85 -4.46 -15.21
C GLY A 55 -7.64 -5.76 -15.39
N THR A 56 -7.51 -6.37 -16.56
CA THR A 56 -8.15 -7.63 -16.94
C THR A 56 -7.24 -8.40 -17.88
N VAL A 57 -7.47 -9.70 -18.09
CA VAL A 57 -6.71 -10.48 -19.09
C VAL A 57 -6.89 -9.84 -20.49
N PRO A 58 -5.82 -9.68 -21.30
CA PRO A 58 -4.42 -10.06 -21.01
C PRO A 58 -3.58 -9.01 -20.26
N LYS A 59 -4.04 -7.76 -20.10
CA LYS A 59 -3.30 -6.69 -19.40
C LYS A 59 -3.71 -6.59 -17.92
N VAL A 60 -3.19 -7.53 -17.13
CA VAL A 60 -3.44 -7.62 -15.68
C VAL A 60 -2.16 -7.32 -14.89
N LYS A 61 -2.30 -6.64 -13.75
CA LYS A 61 -1.24 -6.47 -12.75
C LYS A 61 -1.79 -6.80 -11.36
N ILE A 62 -0.95 -7.33 -10.48
CA ILE A 62 -1.29 -7.57 -9.07
C ILE A 62 -0.36 -6.72 -8.21
N ALA A 63 -0.89 -6.14 -7.14
CA ALA A 63 -0.11 -5.43 -6.15
C ALA A 63 -0.48 -5.88 -4.74
N TYR A 64 0.52 -6.02 -3.89
CA TYR A 64 0.36 -6.42 -2.49
C TYR A 64 0.76 -5.27 -1.58
N ARG A 65 -0.13 -4.89 -0.66
CA ARG A 65 0.09 -3.81 0.31
C ARG A 65 0.10 -4.38 1.73
N PRO A 66 1.25 -4.38 2.43
CA PRO A 66 1.28 -4.60 3.86
C PRO A 66 0.46 -3.52 4.57
N HIS A 67 -0.45 -3.92 5.44
CA HIS A 67 -1.47 -3.08 6.07
C HIS A 67 -1.40 -3.32 7.58
N LEU A 68 -0.90 -2.32 8.29
CA LEU A 68 -0.54 -2.35 9.72
C LEU A 68 -0.90 -1.02 10.37
N CYS A 69 -0.73 -0.90 11.70
CA CYS A 69 -0.88 0.37 12.38
C CYS A 69 0.03 1.44 11.76
N MET A 70 -0.55 2.60 11.45
CA MET A 70 0.19 3.71 10.84
C MET A 70 1.08 4.49 11.84
N HIS A 71 0.99 4.17 13.13
CA HIS A 71 1.68 4.82 14.25
C HIS A 71 1.75 6.34 14.08
N CYS A 72 0.58 6.93 13.81
CA CYS A 72 0.39 8.33 13.46
C CYS A 72 0.98 9.28 14.49
N ASP A 73 1.55 10.39 14.01
CA ASP A 73 2.06 11.42 14.90
C ASP A 73 0.93 12.15 15.64
N GLN A 74 -0.26 12.23 15.03
CA GLN A 74 -1.51 12.73 15.61
C GLN A 74 -2.57 11.60 15.57
N PRO A 75 -2.50 10.63 16.50
CA PRO A 75 -3.33 9.42 16.45
C PRO A 75 -4.77 9.68 16.94
N SER A 76 -5.74 9.60 16.03
CA SER A 76 -7.17 9.76 16.38
C SER A 76 -7.68 8.74 17.41
N CYS A 77 -7.06 7.56 17.48
CA CYS A 77 -7.40 6.55 18.48
C CYS A 77 -7.08 6.99 19.91
N MET A 78 -6.01 7.79 20.09
CA MET A 78 -5.64 8.33 21.40
C MET A 78 -6.64 9.39 21.86
N ASP A 79 -6.99 10.33 20.97
CA ASP A 79 -7.96 11.39 21.25
C ASP A 79 -9.37 10.83 21.58
N ALA A 80 -9.73 9.69 20.99
CA ALA A 80 -11.03 9.04 21.20
C ALA A 80 -11.11 8.20 22.49
N CYS A 81 -9.97 7.86 23.11
CA CYS A 81 -9.95 6.99 24.27
C CYS A 81 -10.29 7.79 25.54
N PRO A 82 -11.34 7.42 26.29
CA PRO A 82 -11.71 8.14 27.51
C PRO A 82 -10.80 7.83 28.70
N ILE A 83 -9.92 6.81 28.59
CA ILE A 83 -9.06 6.36 29.66
C ILE A 83 -7.67 6.98 29.49
N GLU A 84 -7.30 7.82 30.43
CA GLU A 84 -6.02 8.53 30.40
C GLU A 84 -4.84 7.57 30.35
N GLY A 85 -3.99 7.76 29.34
CA GLY A 85 -2.78 6.96 29.15
C GLY A 85 -3.02 5.50 28.75
N ALA A 86 -4.26 5.06 28.47
CA ALA A 86 -4.52 3.73 27.95
C ALA A 86 -4.06 3.56 26.49
N ILE A 87 -3.97 4.66 25.75
CA ILE A 87 -3.27 4.71 24.47
C ILE A 87 -2.22 5.80 24.59
N TYR A 88 -0.96 5.45 24.36
CA TYR A 88 0.15 6.38 24.51
C TYR A 88 1.11 6.27 23.33
N LYS A 89 1.90 7.33 23.14
CA LYS A 89 2.91 7.39 22.09
C LYS A 89 4.27 7.41 22.73
N ARG A 90 5.10 6.44 22.35
CA ARG A 90 6.48 6.31 22.80
C ARG A 90 7.37 7.38 22.18
N GLU A 91 8.55 7.58 22.77
CA GLU A 91 9.55 8.51 22.23
C GLU A 91 10.03 8.15 20.82
N ASP A 92 10.08 6.86 20.50
CA ASP A 92 10.40 6.34 19.17
C ASP A 92 9.27 6.57 18.14
N GLY A 93 8.11 7.06 18.58
CA GLY A 93 6.96 7.35 17.73
C GLY A 93 5.95 6.21 17.61
N LEU A 94 6.23 5.03 18.18
CA LEU A 94 5.25 3.94 18.20
C LEU A 94 4.09 4.27 19.13
N VAL A 95 2.88 4.27 18.58
CA VAL A 95 1.62 4.34 19.35
C VAL A 95 1.29 2.95 19.90
N ILE A 96 1.03 2.82 21.20
CA ILE A 96 0.74 1.57 21.93
C ILE A 96 -0.63 1.67 22.61
N ILE A 97 -1.36 0.55 22.68
CA ILE A 97 -2.53 0.40 23.54
C ILE A 97 -2.06 -0.40 24.75
N ASP A 98 -2.14 0.18 25.94
CA ASP A 98 -1.82 -0.48 27.19
C ASP A 98 -2.93 -1.50 27.51
N PRO A 99 -2.64 -2.81 27.51
CA PRO A 99 -3.64 -3.83 27.72
C PRO A 99 -4.13 -3.90 29.18
N ILE A 100 -3.42 -3.32 30.15
CA ILE A 100 -3.81 -3.29 31.55
C ILE A 100 -4.81 -2.15 31.80
N LYS A 101 -4.60 -1.00 31.14
CA LYS A 101 -5.49 0.16 31.27
C LYS A 101 -6.70 0.12 30.35
N CYS A 102 -6.67 -0.69 29.30
CA CYS A 102 -7.78 -0.79 28.36
C CYS A 102 -9.04 -1.34 29.06
N THR A 103 -10.11 -0.55 29.07
CA THR A 103 -11.41 -0.94 29.67
C THR A 103 -12.37 -1.61 28.69
N GLY A 104 -11.95 -1.79 27.44
CA GLY A 104 -12.78 -2.38 26.40
C GLY A 104 -13.86 -1.45 25.81
N CYS A 105 -13.78 -0.13 26.01
CA CYS A 105 -14.80 0.83 25.55
C CYS A 105 -15.02 0.95 24.02
N LYS A 106 -14.20 0.28 23.20
CA LYS A 106 -14.26 0.22 21.71
C LYS A 106 -14.12 1.56 20.94
N ASN A 107 -14.14 2.74 21.58
CA ASN A 107 -14.01 4.04 20.89
C ASN A 107 -12.81 4.13 19.93
N CYS A 108 -11.66 3.55 20.29
CA CYS A 108 -10.46 3.58 19.46
C CYS A 108 -10.55 2.68 18.22
N VAL A 109 -11.40 1.65 18.24
CA VAL A 109 -11.67 0.77 17.10
C VAL A 109 -12.38 1.57 16.02
N ASP A 110 -13.45 2.28 16.39
CA ASP A 110 -14.28 3.06 15.48
C ASP A 110 -13.58 4.34 14.98
N SER A 111 -12.74 4.96 15.80
CA SER A 111 -12.08 6.21 15.45
C SER A 111 -10.86 6.07 14.55
N CYS A 112 -10.36 4.85 14.32
CA CYS A 112 -9.18 4.61 13.52
C CYS A 112 -9.54 4.56 12.02
N PRO A 113 -9.23 5.57 11.21
CA PRO A 113 -9.69 5.61 9.82
C PRO A 113 -8.94 4.64 8.88
N TYR A 114 -7.94 3.95 9.42
CA TYR A 114 -7.18 2.91 8.73
C TYR A 114 -7.73 1.50 9.00
N ASN A 115 -8.66 1.35 9.95
CA ASN A 115 -9.27 0.06 10.36
C ASN A 115 -8.21 -1.00 10.71
N VAL A 116 -7.28 -0.62 11.59
CA VAL A 116 -6.12 -1.43 12.01
C VAL A 116 -6.11 -1.73 13.52
N ILE A 117 -7.14 -1.29 14.24
CA ILE A 117 -7.40 -1.66 15.62
C ILE A 117 -8.54 -2.68 15.60
N PHE A 118 -8.29 -3.80 16.28
CA PHE A 118 -9.20 -4.91 16.44
C PHE A 118 -9.68 -4.96 17.88
N PHE A 119 -10.85 -5.55 18.12
CA PHE A 119 -11.30 -5.85 19.46
C PHE A 119 -11.11 -7.34 19.75
N ASN A 120 -10.54 -7.65 20.91
CA ASN A 120 -10.44 -9.00 21.43
C ASN A 120 -11.57 -9.21 22.43
N GLU A 121 -12.58 -9.98 22.04
CA GLU A 121 -13.75 -10.24 22.88
C GLU A 121 -13.39 -11.09 24.11
N ASP A 122 -12.49 -12.07 23.98
CA ASP A 122 -12.11 -12.96 25.09
C ASP A 122 -11.39 -12.21 26.22
N LEU A 123 -10.55 -11.23 25.85
CA LEU A 123 -9.79 -10.41 26.79
C LEU A 123 -10.47 -9.07 27.12
N ASN A 124 -11.57 -8.74 26.45
CA ASN A 124 -12.26 -7.45 26.55
C ASN A 124 -11.33 -6.22 26.36
N ILE A 125 -10.42 -6.28 25.37
CA ILE A 125 -9.45 -5.20 25.08
C ILE A 125 -9.33 -4.91 23.60
N ALA A 126 -8.93 -3.67 23.28
CA ALA A 126 -8.51 -3.32 21.92
C ALA A 126 -7.06 -3.72 21.67
N GLN A 127 -6.78 -4.26 20.49
CA GLN A 127 -5.48 -4.77 20.07
C GLN A 127 -5.11 -4.28 18.67
N LYS A 128 -3.82 -4.11 18.40
CA LYS A 128 -3.28 -3.70 17.09
C LYS A 128 -1.78 -3.94 17.05
N CYS A 129 -1.17 -3.72 15.88
CA CYS A 129 0.29 -3.71 15.75
C CYS A 129 0.94 -2.80 16.81
N THR A 130 1.96 -3.33 17.47
CA THR A 130 2.78 -2.64 18.48
C THR A 130 4.12 -2.17 17.94
N GLY A 131 4.38 -2.40 16.65
CA GLY A 131 5.71 -2.21 16.07
C GLY A 131 6.75 -3.11 16.74
N CYS A 132 6.33 -4.25 17.31
CA CYS A 132 7.18 -5.16 18.08
C CYS A 132 8.00 -4.44 19.17
N ALA A 133 7.40 -3.44 19.84
CA ALA A 133 8.11 -2.60 20.81
C ALA A 133 8.81 -3.42 21.90
N HIS A 134 8.24 -4.56 22.31
CA HIS A 134 8.84 -5.49 23.26
C HIS A 134 10.19 -6.05 22.81
N LEU A 135 10.37 -6.28 21.50
CA LEU A 135 11.63 -6.74 20.92
C LEU A 135 12.64 -5.61 20.80
N ILE A 136 12.18 -4.43 20.37
CA ILE A 136 13.03 -3.24 20.26
C ILE A 136 13.59 -2.88 21.65
N ASP A 137 12.77 -2.94 22.68
CA ASP A 137 13.17 -2.72 24.08
C ASP A 137 14.17 -3.79 24.56
N SER A 138 14.08 -5.01 24.01
CA SER A 138 15.00 -6.12 24.27
C SER A 138 16.28 -6.09 23.40
N GLY A 139 16.54 -5.00 22.68
CA GLY A 139 17.76 -4.81 21.88
C GLY A 139 17.69 -5.27 20.43
N TRP A 140 16.53 -5.72 19.95
CA TRP A 140 16.34 -6.01 18.52
C TRP A 140 16.35 -4.73 17.69
N LYS A 141 16.86 -4.84 16.47
CA LYS A 141 16.97 -3.68 15.56
C LYS A 141 15.66 -3.36 14.86
N GLU A 142 14.82 -4.38 14.63
CA GLU A 142 13.61 -4.24 13.82
C GLU A 142 12.49 -5.24 14.19
N PRO A 143 11.23 -4.94 13.82
CA PRO A 143 10.09 -5.83 14.01
C PRO A 143 10.17 -7.10 13.16
N ARG A 144 9.46 -8.17 13.58
CA ARG A 144 9.43 -9.46 12.87
C ARG A 144 9.04 -9.36 11.40
N CYS A 145 8.07 -8.52 11.08
CA CYS A 145 7.62 -8.33 9.70
C CYS A 145 8.67 -7.71 8.78
N VAL A 146 9.67 -7.04 9.34
CA VAL A 146 10.80 -6.45 8.63
C VAL A 146 11.90 -7.48 8.50
N ASP A 147 12.32 -8.08 9.62
CA ASP A 147 13.35 -9.10 9.70
C ASP A 147 13.08 -10.28 8.75
N ALA A 148 11.83 -10.74 8.71
CA ALA A 148 11.44 -11.87 7.88
C ALA A 148 11.12 -11.52 6.41
N CYS A 149 11.24 -10.25 5.98
CA CYS A 149 10.85 -9.85 4.62
C CYS A 149 11.92 -10.24 3.59
N PRO A 150 11.71 -11.28 2.75
CA PRO A 150 12.78 -11.79 1.87
C PRO A 150 13.14 -10.81 0.74
N THR A 151 12.26 -9.87 0.42
CA THR A 151 12.45 -8.89 -0.66
C THR A 151 12.84 -7.50 -0.17
N LEU A 152 12.99 -7.30 1.15
CA LEU A 152 13.26 -6.00 1.77
C LEU A 152 12.23 -4.93 1.39
N ALA A 153 10.99 -5.37 1.16
CA ALA A 153 9.85 -4.51 0.84
C ALA A 153 9.42 -3.68 2.05
N ILE A 154 9.51 -4.22 3.27
CA ILE A 154 9.22 -3.50 4.51
C ILE A 154 10.57 -3.17 5.17
N ARG A 155 10.75 -1.92 5.60
CA ARG A 155 11.95 -1.48 6.34
C ARG A 155 11.53 -0.67 7.55
N PHE A 156 12.23 -0.84 8.65
CA PHE A 156 12.06 -0.05 9.87
C PHE A 156 13.38 0.63 10.21
N MET A 157 13.38 1.96 10.24
CA MET A 157 14.62 2.72 10.36
C MET A 157 14.42 4.05 11.08
N ASP A 158 15.52 4.68 11.48
CA ASP A 158 15.47 6.03 12.05
C ASP A 158 14.96 7.02 10.99
N GLU A 159 14.10 7.95 11.41
CA GLU A 159 13.51 8.96 10.54
C GLU A 159 14.57 9.80 9.80
N LYS A 160 15.69 10.09 10.48
CA LYS A 160 16.81 10.84 9.87
C LYS A 160 17.48 10.05 8.75
N GLU A 161 17.67 8.75 8.93
CA GLU A 161 18.28 7.86 7.95
C GLU A 161 17.34 7.60 6.77
N GLY A 162 16.03 7.55 7.04
CA GLY A 162 14.99 7.38 6.02
C GLY A 162 14.60 8.63 5.25
N LYS A 163 15.21 9.81 5.50
CA LYS A 163 14.74 11.11 5.00
C LYS A 163 14.46 11.16 3.50
N ASP A 164 15.33 10.55 2.68
CA ASP A 164 15.15 10.57 1.23
C ASP A 164 14.09 9.59 0.74
N LEU A 165 13.87 8.50 1.47
CA LEU A 165 12.76 7.59 1.21
C LEU A 165 11.43 8.21 1.64
N ILE A 166 11.41 8.91 2.79
CA ILE A 166 10.25 9.66 3.27
C ILE A 166 9.79 10.70 2.24
N LYS A 167 10.70 11.47 1.65
CA LYS A 167 10.38 12.46 0.60
C LYS A 167 9.73 11.83 -0.64
N LYS A 168 10.11 10.60 -0.99
CA LYS A 168 9.57 9.84 -2.13
C LYS A 168 8.30 9.08 -1.76
N GLY A 169 8.08 8.84 -0.48
CA GLY A 169 6.98 8.08 0.06
C GLY A 169 5.67 8.85 0.02
N GLU A 170 4.59 8.11 -0.15
CA GLU A 170 3.23 8.60 -0.08
C GLU A 170 2.51 7.99 1.13
N PHE A 171 1.54 8.72 1.67
CA PHE A 171 0.61 8.13 2.63
C PHE A 171 -0.44 7.30 1.90
N TRP A 172 -0.77 6.15 2.47
CA TRP A 172 -2.02 5.49 2.13
C TRP A 172 -3.18 6.33 2.69
N ARG A 173 -4.22 6.60 1.89
CA ARG A 173 -5.29 7.56 2.19
C ARG A 173 -4.75 8.99 2.44
N PRO A 174 -4.16 9.64 1.42
CA PRO A 174 -3.51 10.96 1.57
C PRO A 174 -4.46 12.06 2.07
N GLU A 175 -5.77 11.93 1.83
CA GLU A 175 -6.83 12.84 2.27
C GLU A 175 -6.90 12.99 3.80
N ILE A 176 -6.60 11.92 4.55
CA ILE A 176 -6.49 11.92 6.02
C ILE A 176 -5.04 11.94 6.51
N GLY A 177 -4.10 11.49 5.67
CA GLY A 177 -2.69 11.37 6.03
C GLY A 177 -2.05 12.69 6.46
N LYS A 178 -2.44 13.83 5.85
CA LYS A 178 -1.94 15.15 6.26
C LYS A 178 -2.35 15.55 7.68
N LYS A 179 -3.56 15.17 8.11
CA LYS A 179 -4.09 15.45 9.45
C LYS A 179 -3.47 14.53 10.50
N LEU A 180 -3.35 13.23 10.20
CA LEU A 180 -2.89 12.26 11.19
C LEU A 180 -1.37 12.09 11.22
N LYS A 181 -0.68 12.49 10.15
CA LYS A 181 0.77 12.37 9.96
C LYS A 181 1.28 10.93 10.24
N PRO A 182 0.91 9.93 9.42
CA PRO A 182 1.42 8.56 9.52
C PRO A 182 2.95 8.48 9.57
N ARG A 183 3.47 7.49 10.31
CA ARG A 183 4.89 7.10 10.30
C ARG A 183 5.19 5.90 9.40
N VAL A 184 4.19 5.49 8.61
CA VAL A 184 4.31 4.47 7.58
C VAL A 184 4.22 5.15 6.22
N TYR A 185 5.28 5.04 5.44
CA TYR A 185 5.39 5.64 4.11
C TYR A 185 5.42 4.53 3.06
N TYR A 186 4.63 4.68 2.00
CA TYR A 186 4.59 3.73 0.91
C TYR A 186 5.31 4.29 -0.32
N LEU A 187 6.28 3.54 -0.85
CA LEU A 187 6.88 3.79 -2.14
C LEU A 187 6.11 3.01 -3.22
N ASN A 188 6.01 3.60 -4.41
CA ASN A 188 5.46 2.94 -5.59
C ASN A 188 4.02 2.45 -5.40
N LEU A 189 3.18 3.24 -4.69
CA LEU A 189 1.76 2.94 -4.57
C LEU A 189 1.14 2.77 -5.97
N PRO A 190 0.38 1.70 -6.24
CA PRO A 190 -0.11 1.43 -7.58
C PRO A 190 -1.00 2.56 -8.12
N LYS A 191 -0.60 3.16 -9.25
CA LYS A 191 -1.34 4.20 -10.00
C LYS A 191 -1.95 3.62 -11.27
N LYS A 192 -2.95 4.29 -11.85
CA LYS A 192 -3.72 3.74 -12.96
C LYS A 192 -2.85 3.50 -14.19
N PHE A 193 -3.28 2.56 -15.04
CA PHE A 193 -2.70 2.40 -16.37
C PHE A 193 -3.74 2.33 -17.48
N ILE A 194 -3.29 2.60 -18.70
CA ILE A 194 -3.97 2.28 -19.96
C ILE A 194 -2.99 1.44 -20.78
N ALA A 195 -3.40 0.26 -21.22
CA ALA A 195 -2.56 -0.66 -21.99
C ALA A 195 -3.36 -1.41 -23.05
N GLY A 196 -2.66 -1.94 -24.05
CA GLY A 196 -3.21 -2.77 -25.12
C GLY A 196 -2.10 -3.35 -25.99
N THR A 197 -2.49 -4.25 -26.90
CA THR A 197 -1.59 -4.91 -27.86
C THR A 197 -1.99 -4.51 -29.26
N VAL A 198 -1.05 -4.11 -30.11
CA VAL A 198 -1.31 -3.68 -31.48
C VAL A 198 -0.81 -4.74 -32.44
N TYR A 199 -1.65 -5.17 -33.37
CA TYR A 199 -1.32 -6.20 -34.36
C TYR A 199 -1.87 -5.85 -35.75
N ASP A 200 -1.28 -6.45 -36.78
CA ASP A 200 -1.76 -6.39 -38.15
C ASP A 200 -2.66 -7.62 -38.43
N PRO A 201 -3.95 -7.44 -38.74
CA PRO A 201 -4.85 -8.57 -38.95
C PRO A 201 -4.60 -9.34 -40.26
N ILE A 202 -3.87 -8.76 -41.22
CA ILE A 202 -3.55 -9.37 -42.51
C ILE A 202 -2.30 -10.23 -42.36
N GLU A 203 -1.21 -9.64 -41.87
CA GLU A 203 0.06 -10.34 -41.64
C GLU A 203 -0.02 -11.31 -40.45
N LYS A 204 -1.03 -11.15 -39.58
CA LYS A 204 -1.21 -11.90 -38.33
C LYS A 204 -0.02 -11.77 -37.38
N GLU A 205 0.62 -10.61 -37.40
CA GLU A 205 1.82 -10.31 -36.63
C GLU A 205 1.61 -9.09 -35.74
N VAL A 206 2.33 -9.03 -34.62
CA VAL A 206 2.33 -7.86 -33.73
C VAL A 206 3.03 -6.68 -34.38
N ILE A 207 2.54 -5.46 -34.15
CA ILE A 207 3.15 -4.25 -34.70
C ILE A 207 4.12 -3.69 -33.68
N ILE A 208 5.41 -3.89 -33.93
CA ILE A 208 6.50 -3.36 -33.12
C ILE A 208 6.75 -1.89 -33.49
N GLY A 209 6.95 -1.02 -32.50
CA GLY A 209 7.30 0.39 -32.70
C GLY A 209 6.19 1.25 -33.31
N ALA A 210 4.91 0.92 -33.10
CA ALA A 210 3.81 1.83 -33.33
C ALA A 210 3.83 2.94 -32.26
N LYS A 211 3.70 4.20 -32.68
CA LYS A 211 3.68 5.34 -31.77
C LYS A 211 2.30 5.48 -31.15
N CYS A 212 2.21 5.28 -29.84
CA CYS A 212 1.02 5.49 -29.04
C CYS A 212 1.12 6.86 -28.35
N THR A 213 0.16 7.74 -28.56
CA THR A 213 0.10 9.07 -27.95
C THR A 213 -1.18 9.22 -27.15
N LEU A 214 -1.03 9.37 -25.83
CA LEU A 214 -2.13 9.61 -24.90
C LEU A 214 -2.23 11.10 -24.58
N LYS A 215 -3.43 11.68 -24.64
CA LYS A 215 -3.70 13.08 -24.29
C LYS A 215 -4.75 13.15 -23.18
N GLU A 216 -4.41 13.78 -22.05
CA GLU A 216 -5.38 14.07 -21.00
C GLU A 216 -6.36 15.15 -21.48
N THR A 217 -7.67 14.87 -21.44
CA THR A 217 -8.70 15.74 -22.01
C THR A 217 -8.77 17.09 -21.29
N ARG A 218 -8.52 17.12 -19.96
CA ARG A 218 -8.66 18.33 -19.14
C ARG A 218 -7.46 19.27 -19.22
N THR A 219 -6.24 18.73 -19.16
CA THR A 219 -5.01 19.55 -19.12
C THR A 219 -4.34 19.69 -20.48
N GLY A 220 -4.71 18.83 -21.44
CA GLY A 220 -4.01 18.70 -22.72
C GLY A 220 -2.63 18.04 -22.61
N LYS A 221 -2.20 17.59 -21.42
CA LYS A 221 -0.92 16.92 -21.23
C LYS A 221 -0.83 15.68 -22.11
N ARG A 222 0.29 15.54 -22.82
CA ARG A 222 0.55 14.42 -23.72
C ARG A 222 1.60 13.48 -23.15
N PHE A 223 1.41 12.20 -23.40
CA PHE A 223 2.35 11.12 -23.10
C PHE A 223 2.53 10.33 -24.39
N ALA A 224 3.74 9.83 -24.63
CA ALA A 224 4.00 9.00 -25.80
C ALA A 224 4.87 7.79 -25.41
N VAL A 225 4.50 6.63 -25.92
CA VAL A 225 5.27 5.39 -25.84
C VAL A 225 5.24 4.72 -27.21
N SER A 226 6.15 3.79 -27.44
CA SER A 226 6.12 2.93 -28.62
C SER A 226 5.74 1.52 -28.21
N THR A 227 5.05 0.79 -29.09
CA THR A 227 4.82 -0.63 -28.85
C THR A 227 6.13 -1.40 -28.81
N ASP A 228 6.23 -2.35 -27.89
CA ASP A 228 7.42 -3.19 -27.70
C ASP A 228 7.46 -4.40 -28.68
N SER A 229 8.33 -5.37 -28.41
CA SER A 229 8.49 -6.58 -29.24
C SER A 229 7.27 -7.51 -29.23
N TYR A 230 6.35 -7.35 -28.29
CA TYR A 230 5.08 -8.07 -28.23
C TYR A 230 3.92 -7.25 -28.80
N GLY A 231 4.20 -6.07 -29.37
CA GLY A 231 3.16 -5.14 -29.82
C GLY A 231 2.47 -4.41 -28.67
N ASP A 232 2.96 -4.52 -27.45
CA ASP A 232 2.33 -3.94 -26.27
C ASP A 232 2.70 -2.49 -26.07
N PHE A 233 1.74 -1.68 -25.64
CA PHE A 233 2.02 -0.38 -25.03
C PHE A 233 1.45 -0.30 -23.62
N TRP A 234 2.14 0.44 -22.76
CA TRP A 234 1.75 0.68 -21.38
C TRP A 234 1.92 2.16 -21.03
N PHE A 235 0.82 2.83 -20.71
CA PHE A 235 0.84 4.12 -20.03
C PHE A 235 0.62 3.89 -18.55
N GLU A 236 1.68 3.89 -17.77
CA GLU A 236 1.63 3.68 -16.32
C GLU A 236 1.72 4.99 -15.54
N GLY A 237 1.43 4.96 -14.23
CA GLY A 237 1.56 6.17 -13.41
C GLY A 237 0.45 7.19 -13.61
N LEU A 238 -0.66 6.81 -14.26
CA LEU A 238 -1.73 7.73 -14.59
C LEU A 238 -2.52 8.13 -13.34
N ARG A 239 -2.91 9.42 -13.31
CA ARG A 239 -3.88 9.95 -12.36
C ARG A 239 -5.29 9.62 -12.82
N ASP A 240 -6.26 9.83 -11.94
CA ASP A 240 -7.67 9.76 -12.28
C ASP A 240 -8.00 10.88 -13.27
N GLY A 241 -8.59 10.52 -14.41
CA GLY A 241 -8.92 11.46 -15.46
C GLY A 241 -9.45 10.80 -16.72
N LYS A 242 -9.78 11.63 -17.71
CA LYS A 242 -10.20 11.19 -19.05
C LYS A 242 -9.08 11.43 -20.05
N PHE A 243 -8.89 10.46 -20.93
CA PHE A 243 -7.80 10.46 -21.90
C PHE A 243 -8.29 10.05 -23.29
N ASP A 244 -7.64 10.62 -24.29
CA ASP A 244 -7.76 10.19 -25.68
C ASP A 244 -6.45 9.52 -26.11
N LEU A 245 -6.54 8.39 -26.79
CA LEU A 245 -5.39 7.65 -27.31
C LEU A 245 -5.38 7.69 -28.84
N GLU A 246 -4.21 7.94 -29.42
CA GLU A 246 -3.92 7.77 -30.83
C GLU A 246 -2.78 6.77 -30.99
N ILE A 247 -2.93 5.79 -31.88
CA ILE A 247 -1.92 4.79 -32.23
C ILE A 247 -1.61 4.93 -33.71
N LYS A 248 -0.32 5.07 -34.05
CA LYS A 248 0.12 5.32 -35.42
C LYS A 248 1.33 4.47 -35.82
N LYS A 249 1.26 3.85 -37.01
CA LYS A 249 2.40 3.20 -37.68
C LYS A 249 2.34 3.52 -39.18
N GLY A 250 3.33 4.27 -39.68
CA GLY A 250 3.30 4.77 -41.06
C GLY A 250 2.06 5.64 -41.31
N LYS A 251 1.22 5.24 -42.27
CA LYS A 251 -0.05 5.91 -42.61
C LYS A 251 -1.25 5.39 -41.80
N LYS A 252 -1.13 4.24 -41.13
CA LYS A 252 -2.21 3.60 -40.37
C LYS A 252 -2.41 4.32 -39.04
N VAL A 253 -3.67 4.64 -38.69
CA VAL A 253 -4.02 5.35 -37.46
C VAL A 253 -5.27 4.72 -36.82
N LYS A 254 -5.22 4.49 -35.50
CA LYS A 254 -6.37 4.11 -34.67
C LYS A 254 -6.53 5.09 -33.51
N THR A 255 -7.75 5.45 -33.16
CA THR A 255 -8.01 6.36 -32.03
C THR A 255 -9.06 5.81 -31.07
N PHE A 256 -8.91 6.16 -29.79
CA PHE A 256 -9.88 5.91 -28.72
C PHE A 256 -10.13 7.22 -27.98
N LYS A 257 -11.37 7.47 -27.60
CA LYS A 257 -11.80 8.71 -26.94
C LYS A 257 -12.40 8.43 -25.57
N GLY A 258 -12.17 9.33 -24.62
CA GLY A 258 -12.87 9.31 -23.33
C GLY A 258 -12.52 8.12 -22.42
N LEU A 259 -11.30 7.59 -22.51
CA LEU A 259 -10.79 6.55 -21.62
C LEU A 259 -10.69 7.10 -20.19
N ASP A 260 -11.52 6.58 -19.28
CA ASP A 260 -11.72 7.12 -17.93
C ASP A 260 -11.03 6.27 -16.86
N THR A 261 -9.83 6.69 -16.43
CA THR A 261 -9.03 5.98 -15.43
C THR A 261 -9.54 6.15 -13.99
N SER A 262 -10.44 7.11 -13.74
CA SER A 262 -11.00 7.34 -12.40
C SER A 262 -11.75 6.11 -11.88
N LYS A 263 -12.33 5.32 -12.79
CA LYS A 263 -13.10 4.12 -12.45
C LYS A 263 -12.20 2.91 -12.23
N ARG A 264 -11.24 2.68 -13.13
CA ARG A 264 -10.41 1.46 -13.16
C ARG A 264 -9.18 1.63 -14.05
N ASP A 265 -8.23 0.74 -13.90
CA ASP A 265 -7.20 0.50 -14.92
C ASP A 265 -7.87 0.02 -16.22
N ILE A 266 -7.33 0.41 -17.37
CA ILE A 266 -7.96 0.16 -18.68
C ILE A 266 -7.06 -0.77 -19.50
N ASN A 267 -7.61 -1.93 -19.81
CA ASN A 267 -7.09 -2.85 -20.80
C ASN A 267 -7.93 -2.70 -22.08
N LEU A 268 -7.30 -2.32 -23.20
CA LEU A 268 -7.93 -2.19 -24.51
C LEU A 268 -7.92 -3.49 -25.33
N GLY A 269 -7.28 -4.56 -24.81
CA GLY A 269 -7.14 -5.84 -25.49
C GLY A 269 -6.27 -5.74 -26.73
N ASP A 270 -6.59 -6.59 -27.71
CA ASP A 270 -5.91 -6.65 -28.99
C ASP A 270 -6.55 -5.65 -29.96
N ILE A 271 -5.72 -4.79 -30.53
CA ILE A 271 -6.11 -3.65 -31.34
C ILE A 271 -5.61 -3.89 -32.77
N PRO A 272 -6.51 -4.21 -33.72
CA PRO A 272 -6.12 -4.33 -35.12
C PRO A 272 -5.79 -2.94 -35.68
N LEU A 273 -4.63 -2.84 -36.34
CA LEU A 273 -4.19 -1.64 -37.05
C LEU A 273 -3.93 -2.01 -38.51
N SER A 274 -5.00 -1.97 -39.30
CA SER A 274 -5.01 -2.17 -40.75
C SER A 274 -4.86 -0.86 -41.52
#